data_AF-A0A0N4ZRX7-F1
#
_entry.id   AF-A0A0N4ZRX7-F1
#
_cell.length_a   1.000
_cell.length_b   1.000
_cell.length_c   1.000
_cell.angle_alpha   90.00
_cell.angle_beta   90.00
_cell.angle_gamma   90.00
#
_symmetry.space_group_name_H-M   'P 1'
#
loop_
_entity.id
_entity.type
_entity.pdbx_description
1 polymer ?
#
loop_
_entity_poly.entity_id
_entity_poly.type
_entity_poly.pdbx_seq_one_letter_code
_entity_poly.pdbx_strand_id
1 'polypeptide(L)'
;MDCKKIKEIYIDKLCDCDAQIRSDAFDGLLQWMEQNSAKEALSFETLQVISKGLYFCLWMQDKALLQEDLADKIVLIHDILKTTDERTTFYFSLLSIINEKILSLDKWRIDKFLMLVRRIFRHIFNSLASNNWKETISRKYINMIDTKVLNRDEEPFKNAMVAHVISIFMDEFDKALNIVPASPDYQLLWYTPFFKSLSNNKTTDYIFNAILKDVFQAIIITLEMDCCEDTDLEKTKYQIPISDICKELFNIAKSNSIKSKRRKLLYNMIENFKIAEKKYVK
;
A
#
# COMPACT_ATOMS: atom_id res chain seq x y z
N MET A 1 14.10 14.25 21.84
CA MET A 1 13.13 15.27 22.31
C MET A 1 11.85 14.53 22.69
N ASP A 2 11.22 14.82 23.84
CA ASP A 2 9.99 14.10 24.26
C ASP A 2 8.80 14.44 23.33
N CYS A 3 7.89 13.49 23.13
CA CYS A 3 6.68 13.60 22.31
C CYS A 3 5.85 14.84 22.64
N LYS A 4 5.80 15.23 23.93
CA LYS A 4 5.09 16.43 24.37
C LYS A 4 5.68 17.72 23.75
N LYS A 5 7.01 17.83 23.72
CA LYS A 5 7.68 18.98 23.10
C LYS A 5 7.53 18.99 21.58
N ILE A 6 7.57 17.82 20.94
CA ILE A 6 7.31 17.71 19.48
C ILE A 6 5.90 18.22 19.17
N LYS A 7 4.93 17.82 20.01
CA LYS A 7 3.55 18.25 19.86
C LYS A 7 3.40 19.77 19.93
N GLU A 8 3.91 20.37 21.00
CA GLU A 8 3.80 21.81 21.25
C GLU A 8 4.51 22.65 20.19
N ILE A 9 5.68 22.20 19.71
CA ILE A 9 6.50 22.99 18.78
C ILE A 9 6.00 22.89 17.34
N TYR A 10 5.61 21.69 16.89
CA TYR A 10 5.30 21.42 15.49
C TYR A 10 3.85 20.99 15.26
N ILE A 11 3.36 20.00 16.01
CA ILE A 11 2.09 19.32 15.68
C ILE A 11 0.88 20.24 15.88
N ASP A 12 0.86 21.01 16.96
CA ASP A 12 -0.24 21.95 17.22
C ASP A 12 -0.26 23.04 16.13
N LYS A 13 0.91 23.48 15.64
CA LYS A 13 1.03 24.43 14.53
C LYS A 13 0.69 23.84 13.15
N LEU A 14 0.93 22.55 12.93
CA LEU A 14 0.48 21.84 11.73
C LEU A 14 -1.05 21.80 11.61
N CYS A 15 -1.75 22.00 12.71
CA CYS A 15 -3.21 22.03 12.79
C CYS A 15 -3.77 23.47 12.81
N ASP A 16 -2.93 24.49 12.65
CA ASP A 16 -3.36 25.89 12.67
C ASP A 16 -4.24 26.24 11.46
N CYS A 17 -5.10 27.25 11.59
CA CYS A 17 -5.93 27.76 10.49
C CYS A 17 -5.09 28.54 9.46
N ASP A 18 -4.00 29.18 9.90
CA ASP A 18 -3.11 29.94 9.03
C ASP A 18 -2.22 29.02 8.20
N ALA A 19 -2.26 29.20 6.87
CA ALA A 19 -1.53 28.36 5.93
C ALA A 19 0.00 28.56 6.02
N GLN A 20 0.47 29.77 6.35
CA GLN A 20 1.88 30.06 6.52
C GLN A 20 2.41 29.39 7.79
N ILE A 21 1.67 29.48 8.90
CA ILE A 21 2.04 28.79 10.16
C ILE A 21 2.18 27.28 9.94
N ARG A 22 1.23 26.67 9.20
CA ARG A 22 1.33 25.24 8.85
C ARG A 22 2.55 24.94 7.99
N SER A 23 2.85 25.78 6.99
CA SER A 23 4.02 25.59 6.12
C SER A 23 5.33 25.67 6.91
N ASP A 24 5.49 26.70 7.73
CA ASP A 24 6.70 26.90 8.54
C ASP A 24 6.89 25.76 9.55
N ALA A 25 5.78 25.27 10.14
CA ALA A 25 5.80 24.13 11.05
C ALA A 25 6.16 22.82 10.34
N PHE A 26 5.70 22.63 9.09
CA PHE A 26 6.05 21.48 8.28
C PHE A 26 7.54 21.48 7.95
N ASP A 27 8.08 22.59 7.46
CA ASP A 27 9.49 22.72 7.11
C ASP A 27 10.40 22.54 8.34
N GLY A 28 10.03 23.14 9.48
CA GLY A 28 10.73 22.95 10.75
C GLY A 28 10.70 21.50 11.24
N LEU A 29 9.57 20.81 11.06
CA LEU A 29 9.46 19.39 11.39
C LEU A 29 10.37 18.53 10.51
N LEU A 30 10.45 18.80 9.20
CA LEU A 30 11.34 18.06 8.30
C LEU A 30 12.80 18.18 8.73
N GLN A 31 13.26 19.41 8.99
CA GLN A 31 14.62 19.67 9.46
C GLN A 31 14.91 18.94 10.78
N TRP A 32 13.94 18.95 11.70
CA TRP A 32 14.07 18.22 12.96
C TRP A 32 14.15 16.70 12.74
N MET A 33 13.29 16.13 11.89
CA MET A 33 13.29 14.69 11.59
C MET A 33 14.61 14.26 10.95
N GLU A 34 15.14 15.04 10.01
CA GLU A 34 16.42 14.76 9.35
C GLU A 34 17.58 14.69 10.36
N GLN A 35 17.65 15.66 11.27
CA GLN A 35 18.70 15.73 12.28
C GLN A 35 18.59 14.62 13.33
N ASN A 36 17.38 14.20 13.70
CA ASN A 36 17.17 13.22 14.76
C ASN A 36 17.27 11.78 14.23
N SER A 37 16.66 11.47 13.08
CA SER A 37 16.75 10.14 12.46
C SER A 37 18.20 9.77 12.09
N ALA A 38 19.05 10.77 11.81
CA ALA A 38 20.50 10.56 11.63
C ALA A 38 21.26 10.19 12.91
N LYS A 39 20.74 10.55 14.09
CA LYS A 39 21.37 10.27 15.39
C LYS A 39 20.88 8.96 16.00
N GLU A 40 19.56 8.77 16.00
CA GLU A 40 18.88 7.63 16.59
C GLU A 40 17.55 7.38 15.88
N ALA A 41 17.17 6.10 15.78
CA ALA A 41 15.90 5.73 15.17
C ALA A 41 14.71 6.33 15.94
N LEU A 42 13.80 6.98 15.23
CA LEU A 42 12.60 7.56 15.83
C LEU A 42 11.66 6.46 16.36
N SER A 43 11.16 6.64 17.59
CA SER A 43 10.25 5.67 18.21
C SER A 43 8.90 5.59 17.52
N PHE A 44 8.18 4.49 17.72
CA PHE A 44 6.84 4.31 17.18
C PHE A 44 5.87 5.40 17.67
N GLU A 45 5.91 5.73 18.95
CA GLU A 45 5.07 6.77 19.57
C GLU A 45 5.35 8.14 18.95
N THR A 46 6.62 8.45 18.70
CA THR A 46 7.04 9.68 18.04
C THR A 46 6.48 9.76 16.63
N LEU A 47 6.63 8.68 15.84
CA LEU A 47 6.12 8.59 14.49
C LEU A 47 4.59 8.64 14.43
N GLN A 48 3.88 8.09 15.42
CA GLN A 48 2.42 8.21 15.54
C GLN A 48 1.98 9.65 15.80
N VAL A 49 2.64 10.36 16.74
CA VAL A 49 2.35 11.77 17.03
C VAL A 49 2.57 12.64 15.80
N ILE A 50 3.67 12.42 15.08
CA ILE A 50 3.98 13.10 13.82
C ILE A 50 2.91 12.81 12.78
N SER A 51 2.60 11.52 12.54
CA SER A 51 1.61 11.10 11.54
C SER A 51 0.23 11.69 11.81
N LYS A 52 -0.12 11.91 13.09
CA LYS A 52 -1.39 12.56 13.48
C LYS A 52 -1.39 14.04 13.12
N GLY A 53 -0.28 14.74 13.34
CA GLY A 53 -0.12 16.12 12.88
C GLY A 53 -0.21 16.26 11.37
N LEU A 54 0.45 15.37 10.63
CA LEU A 54 0.40 15.36 9.16
C LEU A 54 -1.02 15.08 8.63
N TYR A 55 -1.75 14.16 9.26
CA TYR A 55 -3.15 13.91 8.95
C TYR A 55 -4.00 15.17 9.08
N PHE A 56 -3.86 15.92 10.18
CA PHE A 56 -4.62 17.16 10.37
C PHE A 56 -4.12 18.31 9.51
N CYS A 57 -2.83 18.37 9.18
CA CYS A 57 -2.31 19.33 8.20
C CYS A 57 -2.98 19.13 6.83
N LEU A 58 -3.08 17.88 6.36
CA LEU A 58 -3.81 17.56 5.13
C LEU A 58 -5.32 17.79 5.28
N TRP A 59 -5.89 17.52 6.46
CA TRP A 59 -7.29 17.81 6.77
C TRP A 59 -7.62 19.28 6.54
N MET A 60 -6.77 20.20 7.00
CA MET A 60 -6.94 21.66 6.89
C MET A 60 -6.70 22.20 5.47
N GLN A 61 -6.21 21.39 4.54
CA GLN A 61 -5.99 21.82 3.15
C GLN A 61 -7.24 21.58 2.30
N ASP A 62 -7.90 22.66 1.88
CA ASP A 62 -9.13 22.60 1.07
C ASP A 62 -8.88 22.81 -0.43
N LYS A 63 -7.75 23.39 -0.83
CA LYS A 63 -7.43 23.63 -2.24
C LYS A 63 -6.88 22.36 -2.89
N ALA A 64 -7.57 21.83 -3.90
CA ALA A 64 -7.25 20.55 -4.56
C ALA A 64 -5.76 20.41 -4.96
N LEU A 65 -5.21 21.36 -5.72
CA LEU A 65 -3.79 21.34 -6.12
C LEU A 65 -2.83 21.32 -4.92
N LEU A 66 -3.17 22.05 -3.85
CA LEU A 66 -2.34 22.05 -2.64
C LEU A 66 -2.51 20.78 -1.80
N GLN A 67 -3.64 20.07 -1.90
CA GLN A 67 -3.81 18.75 -1.28
C GLN A 67 -2.87 17.75 -1.95
N GLU A 68 -2.77 17.84 -3.27
CA GLU A 68 -1.81 17.07 -4.06
C GLU A 68 -0.38 17.41 -3.64
N ASP A 69 0.05 18.67 -3.73
CA ASP A 69 1.41 19.05 -3.37
C ASP A 69 1.78 18.62 -1.93
N LEU A 70 0.84 18.79 -0.98
CA LEU A 70 1.06 18.40 0.40
C LEU A 70 1.15 16.88 0.57
N ALA A 71 0.35 16.09 -0.15
CA ALA A 71 0.42 14.63 -0.07
C ALA A 71 1.75 14.12 -0.63
N ASP A 72 2.30 14.72 -1.69
CA ASP A 72 3.63 14.37 -2.19
C ASP A 72 4.71 14.70 -1.16
N LYS A 73 4.66 15.92 -0.57
CA LYS A 73 5.58 16.31 0.51
C LYS A 73 5.53 15.35 1.71
N ILE A 74 4.34 14.94 2.15
CA ILE A 74 4.16 13.99 3.25
C ILE A 74 4.81 12.65 2.93
N VAL A 75 4.62 12.14 1.71
CA VAL A 75 5.14 10.84 1.31
C VAL A 75 6.67 10.86 1.23
N LEU A 76 7.27 11.97 0.80
CA LEU A 76 8.73 12.17 0.73
C LEU A 76 9.43 12.22 2.11
N ILE A 77 8.70 12.38 3.22
CA ILE A 77 9.27 12.27 4.58
C ILE A 77 9.96 10.92 4.78
N HIS A 78 9.46 9.88 4.11
CA HIS A 78 10.10 8.57 4.08
C HIS A 78 11.59 8.63 3.70
N ASP A 79 11.96 9.47 2.74
CA ASP A 79 13.34 9.51 2.22
C ASP A 79 14.31 10.19 3.17
N ILE A 80 13.77 11.00 4.09
CA ILE A 80 14.51 11.66 5.17
C ILE A 80 14.92 10.64 6.24
N LEU A 81 14.05 9.65 6.51
CA LEU A 81 14.27 8.60 7.50
C LEU A 81 15.41 7.66 7.07
N LYS A 82 16.30 7.32 8.01
CA LYS A 82 17.54 6.59 7.68
C LYS A 82 17.36 5.07 7.61
N THR A 83 16.54 4.50 8.47
CA THR A 83 16.34 3.04 8.50
C THR A 83 15.06 2.60 7.80
N THR A 84 15.07 1.40 7.22
CA THR A 84 13.84 0.80 6.65
C THR A 84 12.79 0.55 7.72
N ASP A 85 13.20 0.31 8.98
CA ASP A 85 12.27 0.10 10.09
C ASP A 85 11.53 1.38 10.46
N GLU A 86 12.21 2.54 10.51
CA GLU A 86 11.54 3.83 10.65
C GLU A 86 10.60 4.13 9.49
N ARG A 87 11.04 3.88 8.26
CA ARG A 87 10.25 4.11 7.04
C ARG A 87 8.94 3.32 7.03
N THR A 88 9.03 2.02 7.28
CA THR A 88 7.85 1.15 7.40
C THR A 88 6.98 1.54 8.59
N THR A 89 7.59 1.90 9.72
CA THR A 89 6.86 2.35 10.90
C THR A 89 6.10 3.65 10.65
N PHE A 90 6.71 4.60 9.93
CA PHE A 90 6.09 5.86 9.55
C PHE A 90 4.87 5.67 8.65
N TYR A 91 5.00 4.89 7.57
CA TYR A 91 3.86 4.61 6.70
C TYR A 91 2.77 3.80 7.41
N PHE A 92 3.14 2.83 8.26
CA PHE A 92 2.16 2.15 9.10
C PHE A 92 1.41 3.13 10.00
N SER A 93 2.13 4.05 10.66
CA SER A 93 1.52 5.09 11.53
C SER A 93 0.53 5.96 10.76
N LEU A 94 0.89 6.46 9.56
CA LEU A 94 -0.04 7.20 8.69
C LEU A 94 -1.27 6.37 8.31
N LEU A 95 -1.08 5.15 7.83
CA LEU A 95 -2.18 4.26 7.44
C LEU A 95 -3.09 3.93 8.63
N SER A 96 -2.53 3.75 9.82
CA SER A 96 -3.29 3.46 11.04
C SER A 96 -4.21 4.61 11.45
N ILE A 97 -3.75 5.86 11.30
CA ILE A 97 -4.52 7.06 11.64
C ILE A 97 -5.63 7.29 10.61
N ILE A 98 -5.33 7.13 9.33
CA ILE A 98 -6.33 7.20 8.27
C ILE A 98 -7.38 6.12 8.51
N ASN A 99 -6.97 4.88 8.78
CA ASN A 99 -7.87 3.79 9.12
C ASN A 99 -8.73 4.12 10.34
N GLU A 100 -8.18 4.74 11.40
CA GLU A 100 -8.96 5.17 12.57
C GLU A 100 -10.14 6.05 12.16
N LYS A 101 -9.91 7.02 11.27
CA LYS A 101 -10.87 8.06 10.90
C LYS A 101 -11.69 7.78 9.64
N ILE A 102 -11.36 6.76 8.86
CA ILE A 102 -11.91 6.57 7.50
C ILE A 102 -13.44 6.54 7.42
N LEU A 103 -14.10 5.93 8.41
CA LEU A 103 -15.57 5.84 8.45
C LEU A 103 -16.25 7.11 8.98
N SER A 104 -15.49 8.00 9.62
CA SER A 104 -15.98 9.28 10.15
C SER A 104 -15.72 10.45 9.20
N LEU A 105 -14.97 10.23 8.12
CA LEU A 105 -14.73 11.24 7.10
C LEU A 105 -16.01 11.52 6.32
N ASP A 106 -16.29 12.80 6.11
CA ASP A 106 -17.34 13.19 5.18
C ASP A 106 -16.92 12.98 3.71
N LYS A 107 -17.91 12.89 2.83
CA LYS A 107 -17.72 12.59 1.40
C LYS A 107 -16.76 13.57 0.70
N TRP A 108 -16.66 14.82 1.15
CA TRP A 108 -15.81 15.83 0.51
C TRP A 108 -14.34 15.72 0.91
N ARG A 109 -14.04 15.04 2.03
CA ARG A 109 -12.68 14.91 2.56
C ARG A 109 -12.05 13.56 2.30
N ILE A 110 -12.84 12.52 2.03
CA ILE A 110 -12.32 11.16 1.90
C ILE A 110 -11.30 11.02 0.75
N ASP A 111 -11.53 11.69 -0.37
CA ASP A 111 -10.74 11.53 -1.60
C ASP A 111 -9.26 11.89 -1.41
N LYS A 112 -8.94 12.97 -0.71
CA LYS A 112 -7.53 13.35 -0.46
C LYS A 112 -6.80 12.35 0.42
N PHE A 113 -7.49 11.68 1.35
CA PHE A 113 -6.87 10.63 2.16
C PHE A 113 -6.73 9.32 1.40
N LEU A 114 -7.69 8.95 0.55
CA LEU A 114 -7.56 7.81 -0.37
C LEU A 114 -6.41 8.04 -1.37
N MET A 115 -6.27 9.27 -1.87
CA MET A 115 -5.14 9.68 -2.70
C MET A 115 -3.81 9.57 -1.95
N LEU A 116 -3.73 10.06 -0.70
CA LEU A 116 -2.52 9.93 0.12
C LEU A 116 -2.12 8.45 0.27
N VAL A 117 -3.08 7.55 0.53
CA VAL A 117 -2.80 6.11 0.59
C VAL A 117 -2.22 5.62 -0.74
N ARG A 118 -2.79 6.00 -1.89
CA ARG A 118 -2.25 5.63 -3.21
C ARG A 118 -0.81 6.12 -3.41
N ARG A 119 -0.51 7.35 -2.98
CA ARG A 119 0.85 7.92 -3.08
C ARG A 119 1.84 7.22 -2.16
N ILE A 120 1.42 6.78 -0.98
CA ILE A 120 2.24 5.93 -0.09
C ILE A 120 2.64 4.64 -0.83
N PHE A 121 1.67 3.90 -1.40
CA PHE A 121 1.98 2.65 -2.10
C PHE A 121 2.83 2.88 -3.36
N ARG A 122 2.54 3.92 -4.14
CA ARG A 122 3.38 4.33 -5.28
C ARG A 122 4.82 4.59 -4.86
N HIS A 123 5.02 5.33 -3.78
CA HIS A 123 6.37 5.65 -3.29
C HIS A 123 7.08 4.41 -2.76
N ILE A 124 6.40 3.54 -2.01
CA ILE A 124 6.96 2.24 -1.59
C ILE A 124 7.50 1.47 -2.81
N PHE A 125 6.70 1.30 -3.86
CA PHE A 125 7.13 0.54 -5.03
C PHE A 125 8.23 1.26 -5.83
N ASN A 126 8.16 2.57 -6.00
CA ASN A 126 9.22 3.34 -6.68
C ASN A 126 10.55 3.27 -5.91
N SER A 127 10.51 3.34 -4.58
CA SER A 127 11.67 3.18 -3.71
C SER A 127 12.28 1.79 -3.83
N LEU A 128 11.44 0.74 -3.91
CA LEU A 128 11.89 -0.63 -4.11
C LEU A 128 12.49 -0.86 -5.51
N ALA A 129 11.83 -0.35 -6.56
CA ALA A 129 12.32 -0.38 -7.93
C ALA A 129 13.70 0.30 -8.03
N SER A 130 13.86 1.48 -7.41
CA SER A 130 15.13 2.20 -7.35
C SER A 130 16.23 1.45 -6.58
N ASN A 131 15.84 0.53 -5.69
CA ASN A 131 16.74 -0.37 -4.95
C ASN A 131 16.79 -1.79 -5.55
N ASN A 132 16.44 -1.95 -6.84
CA ASN A 132 16.43 -3.22 -7.57
C ASN A 132 15.70 -4.35 -6.83
N TRP A 133 14.56 -4.02 -6.21
CA TRP A 133 13.71 -4.98 -5.51
C TRP A 133 14.43 -5.80 -4.42
N LYS A 134 15.43 -5.19 -3.76
CA LYS A 134 16.24 -5.86 -2.73
C LYS A 134 15.35 -6.55 -1.69
N GLU A 135 15.47 -7.87 -1.62
CA GLU A 135 14.60 -8.74 -0.84
C GLU A 135 14.47 -8.34 0.64
N THR A 136 15.58 -7.96 1.27
CA THR A 136 15.60 -7.53 2.68
C THR A 136 14.70 -6.32 2.94
N ILE A 137 14.61 -5.41 1.96
CA ILE A 137 13.78 -4.21 2.04
C ILE A 137 12.34 -4.59 1.71
N SER A 138 12.11 -5.33 0.61
CA SER A 138 10.78 -5.81 0.20
C SER A 138 10.07 -6.56 1.32
N ARG A 139 10.77 -7.49 2.00
CA ARG A 139 10.20 -8.28 3.10
C ARG A 139 9.72 -7.42 4.27
N LYS A 140 10.35 -6.27 4.55
CA LYS A 140 9.90 -5.37 5.61
C LYS A 140 8.56 -4.71 5.27
N TYR A 141 8.38 -4.23 4.03
CA TYR A 141 7.10 -3.68 3.58
C TYR A 141 6.03 -4.75 3.41
N ILE A 142 6.37 -5.92 2.85
CA ILE A 142 5.45 -7.06 2.75
C ILE A 142 4.97 -7.47 4.14
N ASN A 143 5.88 -7.56 5.12
CA ASN A 143 5.51 -7.87 6.51
C ASN A 143 4.60 -6.80 7.12
N MET A 144 4.89 -5.51 6.88
CA MET A 144 4.02 -4.42 7.31
C MET A 144 2.60 -4.56 6.73
N ILE A 145 2.48 -4.79 5.42
CA ILE A 145 1.19 -4.94 4.74
C ILE A 145 0.46 -6.20 5.20
N ASP A 146 1.17 -7.33 5.31
CA ASP A 146 0.61 -8.61 5.75
C ASP A 146 0.11 -8.53 7.19
N THR A 147 1.01 -8.27 8.14
CA THR A 147 0.71 -8.44 9.56
C THR A 147 -0.04 -7.25 10.17
N LYS A 148 0.10 -6.05 9.60
CA LYS A 148 -0.48 -4.83 10.18
C LYS A 148 -1.66 -4.26 9.41
N VAL A 149 -1.84 -4.61 8.12
CA VAL A 149 -2.92 -4.06 7.30
C VAL A 149 -3.94 -5.12 6.88
N LEU A 150 -3.50 -6.17 6.16
CA LEU A 150 -4.41 -7.17 5.56
C LEU A 150 -4.82 -8.28 6.53
N ASN A 151 -3.85 -8.87 7.23
CA ASN A 151 -4.03 -10.06 8.06
C ASN A 151 -3.74 -9.78 9.54
N ARG A 152 -4.07 -8.57 10.01
CA ARG A 152 -3.93 -8.17 11.41
C ARG A 152 -5.00 -8.86 12.27
N ASP A 153 -4.58 -9.62 13.27
CA ASP A 153 -5.50 -10.35 14.16
C ASP A 153 -6.18 -9.44 15.19
N GLU A 154 -5.43 -8.52 15.79
CA GLU A 154 -5.92 -7.57 16.80
C GLU A 154 -6.22 -6.22 16.15
N GLU A 155 -7.38 -5.64 16.46
CA GLU A 155 -7.82 -4.35 15.89
C GLU A 155 -7.67 -4.28 14.35
N PRO A 156 -8.38 -5.17 13.63
CA PRO A 156 -8.29 -5.25 12.18
C PRO A 156 -8.62 -3.90 11.53
N PHE A 157 -7.94 -3.61 10.43
CA PHE A 157 -8.28 -2.46 9.62
C PHE A 157 -9.70 -2.59 9.09
N LYS A 158 -10.39 -1.45 8.94
CA LYS A 158 -11.77 -1.45 8.46
C LYS A 158 -11.77 -1.90 7.01
N ASN A 159 -12.82 -2.64 6.62
CA ASN A 159 -12.97 -3.15 5.25
C ASN A 159 -12.84 -2.04 4.18
N ALA A 160 -13.27 -0.81 4.47
CA ALA A 160 -13.11 0.33 3.56
C ALA A 160 -11.64 0.62 3.24
N MET A 161 -10.79 0.64 4.27
CA MET A 161 -9.36 0.88 4.14
C MET A 161 -8.66 -0.30 3.45
N VAL A 162 -8.98 -1.54 3.86
CA VAL A 162 -8.42 -2.76 3.28
C VAL A 162 -8.78 -2.89 1.81
N ALA A 163 -10.04 -2.63 1.44
CA ALA A 163 -10.48 -2.67 0.05
C ALA A 163 -9.82 -1.59 -0.81
N HIS A 164 -9.58 -0.40 -0.27
CA HIS A 164 -8.83 0.64 -0.99
C HIS A 164 -7.37 0.25 -1.23
N VAL A 165 -6.71 -0.36 -0.24
CA VAL A 165 -5.34 -0.89 -0.43
C VAL A 165 -5.32 -1.97 -1.52
N ILE A 166 -6.31 -2.87 -1.52
CA ILE A 166 -6.44 -3.91 -2.54
C ILE A 166 -6.66 -3.30 -3.94
N SER A 167 -7.56 -2.31 -4.05
CA SER A 167 -7.96 -1.74 -5.34
C SER A 167 -6.84 -0.95 -6.03
N ILE A 168 -5.91 -0.37 -5.28
CA ILE A 168 -4.78 0.40 -5.83
C ILE A 168 -3.50 -0.43 -5.98
N PHE A 169 -3.46 -1.65 -5.42
CA PHE A 169 -2.24 -2.42 -5.32
C PHE A 169 -1.63 -2.72 -6.69
N MET A 170 -2.41 -3.34 -7.59
CA MET A 170 -1.92 -3.71 -8.92
C MET A 170 -1.57 -2.48 -9.76
N ASP A 171 -2.39 -1.43 -9.74
CA ASP A 171 -2.12 -0.18 -10.47
C ASP A 171 -0.76 0.42 -10.15
N GLU A 172 -0.36 0.44 -8.88
CA GLU A 172 0.91 1.04 -8.46
C GLU A 172 2.07 0.06 -8.56
N PHE A 173 1.81 -1.25 -8.37
CA PHE A 173 2.83 -2.29 -8.53
C PHE A 173 3.24 -2.48 -9.99
N ASP A 174 2.27 -2.57 -10.90
CA ASP A 174 2.50 -2.72 -12.35
C ASP A 174 3.26 -1.51 -12.92
N LYS A 175 2.95 -0.29 -12.47
CA LYS A 175 3.72 0.91 -12.86
C LYS A 175 5.20 0.80 -12.48
N ALA A 176 5.49 0.34 -11.28
CA ALA A 176 6.87 0.20 -10.81
C ALA A 176 7.61 -0.94 -11.54
N LEU A 177 6.95 -2.07 -11.77
CA LEU A 177 7.51 -3.20 -12.52
C LEU A 177 7.82 -2.85 -13.98
N ASN A 178 7.02 -1.98 -14.60
CA ASN A 178 7.29 -1.49 -15.95
C ASN A 178 8.46 -0.49 -16.02
N ILE A 179 8.89 0.09 -14.89
CA ILE A 179 10.09 0.95 -14.84
C ILE A 179 11.33 0.10 -14.57
N VAL A 180 11.29 -0.71 -13.51
CA VAL A 180 12.35 -1.67 -13.17
C VAL A 180 11.72 -3.04 -12.99
N PRO A 181 11.89 -3.98 -13.93
CA PRO A 181 11.33 -5.31 -13.80
C PRO A 181 11.90 -6.08 -12.60
N ALA A 182 11.02 -6.69 -11.81
CA ALA A 182 11.41 -7.66 -10.78
C ALA A 182 11.37 -9.09 -11.36
N SER A 183 12.18 -10.01 -10.81
CA SER A 183 12.05 -11.42 -11.17
C SER A 183 10.69 -11.98 -10.74
N PRO A 184 10.18 -13.04 -11.42
CA PRO A 184 8.92 -13.67 -11.06
C PRO A 184 8.86 -14.12 -9.59
N ASP A 185 9.96 -14.64 -9.04
CA ASP A 185 10.06 -15.04 -7.63
C ASP A 185 9.84 -13.85 -6.67
N TYR A 186 10.45 -12.69 -6.98
CA TYR A 186 10.27 -11.48 -6.18
C TYR A 186 8.86 -10.91 -6.30
N GLN A 187 8.24 -10.99 -7.49
CA GLN A 187 6.84 -10.61 -7.66
C GLN A 187 5.91 -11.49 -6.82
N LEU A 188 6.16 -12.81 -6.80
CA LEU A 188 5.35 -13.76 -6.04
C LEU A 188 5.33 -13.43 -4.54
N LEU A 189 6.44 -12.97 -3.97
CA LEU A 189 6.51 -12.52 -2.58
C LEU A 189 5.46 -11.45 -2.26
N TRP A 190 5.21 -10.53 -3.18
CA TRP A 190 4.22 -9.46 -3.00
C TRP A 190 2.78 -9.93 -3.06
N TYR A 191 2.52 -11.11 -3.63
CA TYR A 191 1.19 -11.73 -3.59
C TYR A 191 0.92 -12.54 -2.33
N THR A 192 1.96 -12.88 -1.55
CA THR A 192 1.83 -13.68 -0.31
C THR A 192 0.81 -13.15 0.71
N PRO A 193 0.68 -11.84 0.96
CA PRO A 193 -0.31 -11.33 1.90
C PRO A 193 -1.74 -11.63 1.46
N PHE A 194 -2.00 -11.58 0.15
CA PHE A 194 -3.33 -11.86 -0.42
C PHE A 194 -3.65 -13.36 -0.38
N PHE A 195 -2.67 -14.23 -0.66
CA PHE A 195 -2.84 -15.68 -0.49
C PHE A 195 -3.21 -16.03 0.96
N LYS A 196 -2.51 -15.43 1.93
CA LYS A 196 -2.82 -15.61 3.35
C LYS A 196 -4.23 -15.10 3.68
N SER A 197 -4.64 -13.94 3.17
CA SER A 197 -6.01 -13.44 3.33
C SER A 197 -7.08 -14.35 2.71
N LEU A 198 -6.83 -14.92 1.53
CA LEU A 198 -7.76 -15.87 0.89
C LEU A 198 -7.87 -17.19 1.67
N SER A 199 -6.79 -17.62 2.32
CA SER A 199 -6.76 -18.81 3.17
C SER A 199 -7.43 -18.61 4.54
N ASN A 200 -7.54 -17.35 4.99
CA ASN A 200 -8.02 -17.01 6.32
C ASN A 200 -9.56 -17.01 6.38
N ASN A 201 -10.11 -17.81 7.29
CA ASN A 201 -11.56 -17.92 7.50
C ASN A 201 -12.20 -16.64 8.09
N LYS A 202 -11.41 -15.78 8.75
CA LYS A 202 -11.86 -14.49 9.28
C LYS A 202 -12.06 -13.44 8.19
N THR A 203 -11.43 -13.59 7.03
CA THR A 203 -11.56 -12.66 5.90
C THR A 203 -13.01 -12.58 5.48
N THR A 204 -13.55 -11.37 5.33
CA THR A 204 -14.94 -11.16 4.91
C THR A 204 -15.14 -11.53 3.44
N ASP A 205 -16.36 -11.90 3.04
CA ASP A 205 -16.65 -12.21 1.63
C ASP A 205 -16.42 -10.98 0.72
N TYR A 206 -16.63 -9.77 1.24
CA TYR A 206 -16.33 -8.52 0.53
C TYR A 206 -14.83 -8.41 0.19
N ILE A 207 -13.96 -8.55 1.19
CA ILE A 207 -12.51 -8.51 0.97
C ILE A 207 -12.02 -9.69 0.12
N PHE A 208 -12.57 -10.88 0.35
CA PHE A 208 -12.24 -12.06 -0.46
C PHE A 208 -12.52 -11.82 -1.96
N ASN A 209 -13.69 -11.27 -2.29
CA ASN A 209 -14.05 -10.95 -3.67
C ASN A 209 -13.21 -9.80 -4.24
N ALA A 210 -12.90 -8.78 -3.43
CA ALA A 210 -12.02 -7.67 -3.83
C ALA A 210 -10.63 -8.19 -4.21
N ILE A 211 -10.04 -9.10 -3.43
CA ILE A 211 -8.75 -9.70 -3.76
C ILE A 211 -8.82 -10.46 -5.09
N LEU A 212 -9.84 -11.30 -5.29
CA LEU A 212 -9.99 -12.04 -6.55
C LEU A 212 -10.14 -11.11 -7.75
N LYS A 213 -10.89 -10.02 -7.61
CA LYS A 213 -11.17 -9.08 -8.69
C LYS A 213 -10.01 -8.11 -8.95
N ASP A 214 -9.59 -7.37 -7.94
CA ASP A 214 -8.72 -6.22 -8.13
C ASP A 214 -7.22 -6.62 -8.08
N VAL A 215 -6.90 -7.83 -7.63
CA VAL A 215 -5.54 -8.40 -7.72
C VAL A 215 -5.47 -9.45 -8.82
N PHE A 216 -6.15 -10.58 -8.65
CA PHE A 216 -5.92 -11.74 -9.52
C PHE A 216 -6.58 -11.61 -10.90
N GLN A 217 -7.80 -11.09 -10.98
CA GLN A 217 -8.42 -10.81 -12.28
C GLN A 217 -7.71 -9.66 -13.00
N ALA A 218 -7.18 -8.67 -12.28
CA ALA A 218 -6.36 -7.61 -12.87
C ALA A 218 -5.11 -8.18 -13.57
N ILE A 219 -4.41 -9.14 -12.94
CA ILE A 219 -3.27 -9.85 -13.57
C ILE A 219 -3.71 -10.54 -14.88
N ILE A 220 -4.87 -11.21 -14.88
CA ILE A 220 -5.41 -11.86 -16.09
C ILE A 220 -5.66 -10.84 -17.19
N ILE A 221 -6.27 -9.70 -16.85
CA ILE A 221 -6.54 -8.62 -17.82
C ILE A 221 -5.22 -8.10 -18.41
N THR A 222 -4.20 -7.88 -17.60
CA THR A 222 -2.87 -7.46 -18.06
C THR A 222 -2.28 -8.47 -19.05
N LEU A 223 -2.35 -9.78 -18.74
CA LEU A 223 -1.90 -10.84 -19.65
C LEU A 223 -2.66 -10.84 -20.98
N GLU A 224 -3.99 -10.67 -20.93
CA GLU A 224 -4.82 -10.63 -22.14
C GLU A 224 -4.51 -9.39 -22.99
N MET A 225 -4.26 -8.24 -22.37
CA MET A 225 -3.87 -7.02 -23.06
C MET A 225 -2.53 -7.15 -23.78
N ASP A 226 -1.54 -7.84 -23.19
CA ASP A 226 -0.23 -8.08 -23.81
C ASP A 226 -0.30 -9.03 -25.03
N CYS A 227 -1.33 -9.88 -25.09
CA CYS A 227 -1.58 -10.79 -26.20
C CYS A 227 -2.27 -10.11 -27.39
N CYS A 228 -2.91 -8.95 -27.19
CA CYS A 228 -3.60 -8.24 -28.25
C CYS A 228 -2.57 -7.48 -29.11
N GLU A 229 -2.52 -7.78 -30.41
CA GLU A 229 -1.63 -7.10 -31.37
C GLU A 229 -2.12 -5.70 -31.77
N ASP A 230 -3.42 -5.42 -31.60
CA ASP A 230 -4.12 -4.21 -32.09
C ASP A 230 -4.18 -3.05 -31.09
N THR A 231 -3.43 -3.09 -29.99
CA THR A 231 -3.41 -2.00 -29.01
C THR A 231 -2.17 -1.13 -29.20
N ASP A 232 -2.34 0.19 -29.35
CA ASP A 232 -1.24 1.18 -29.26
C ASP A 232 -0.62 1.26 -27.84
N LEU A 233 -0.91 0.27 -26.99
CA LEU A 233 -0.50 0.22 -25.60
C LEU A 233 0.85 -0.50 -25.49
N GLU A 234 1.77 0.08 -24.71
CA GLU A 234 3.05 -0.59 -24.40
C GLU A 234 2.78 -1.91 -23.66
N LYS A 235 3.34 -3.00 -24.19
CA LYS A 235 3.35 -4.31 -23.53
C LYS A 235 4.10 -4.24 -22.20
N THR A 236 3.73 -5.11 -21.27
CA THR A 236 4.45 -5.20 -19.99
C THR A 236 5.92 -5.56 -20.20
N LYS A 237 6.78 -4.97 -19.36
CA LYS A 237 8.25 -5.15 -19.41
C LYS A 237 8.75 -6.21 -18.42
N TYR A 238 7.84 -6.97 -17.80
CA TYR A 238 8.12 -7.96 -16.77
C TYR A 238 7.38 -9.27 -17.04
N GLN A 239 7.86 -10.36 -16.45
CA GLN A 239 7.24 -11.69 -16.58
C GLN A 239 6.45 -12.02 -15.32
N ILE A 240 5.22 -12.50 -15.49
CA ILE A 240 4.32 -12.81 -14.39
C ILE A 240 4.47 -14.29 -13.96
N PRO A 241 4.59 -14.61 -12.66
CA PRO A 241 4.72 -15.99 -12.15
C PRO A 241 3.38 -16.77 -12.19
N ILE A 242 2.80 -17.00 -13.37
CA ILE A 242 1.46 -17.59 -13.54
C ILE A 242 1.35 -18.99 -12.91
N SER A 243 2.34 -19.84 -13.16
CA SER A 243 2.38 -21.22 -12.63
C SER A 243 2.37 -21.24 -11.11
N ASP A 244 3.17 -20.39 -10.46
CA ASP A 244 3.26 -20.32 -9.01
C ASP A 244 1.99 -19.72 -8.38
N ILE A 245 1.41 -18.69 -9.00
CA ILE A 245 0.10 -18.14 -8.58
C ILE A 245 -0.98 -19.24 -8.65
N CYS A 246 -1.05 -19.98 -9.75
CA CYS A 246 -2.00 -21.08 -9.91
C CYS A 246 -1.81 -22.16 -8.83
N LYS A 247 -0.56 -22.50 -8.53
CA LYS A 247 -0.21 -23.50 -7.51
C LYS A 247 -0.66 -23.06 -6.11
N GLU A 248 -0.38 -21.81 -5.73
CA GLU A 248 -0.80 -21.27 -4.43
C GLU A 248 -2.34 -21.20 -4.31
N LEU A 249 -3.03 -20.69 -5.33
CA LEU A 249 -4.50 -20.67 -5.35
C LEU A 249 -5.10 -22.07 -5.26
N PHE A 250 -4.49 -23.06 -5.95
CA PHE A 250 -4.94 -24.45 -5.88
C PHE A 250 -4.76 -25.05 -4.48
N ASN A 251 -3.61 -24.79 -3.84
CA ASN A 251 -3.35 -25.23 -2.47
C ASN A 251 -4.38 -24.65 -1.49
N ILE A 252 -4.73 -23.38 -1.64
CA ILE A 252 -5.79 -22.74 -0.84
C ILE A 252 -7.15 -23.41 -1.12
N ALA A 253 -7.52 -23.60 -2.37
CA ALA A 253 -8.81 -24.19 -2.75
C ALA A 253 -8.98 -25.64 -2.25
N LYS A 254 -7.89 -26.41 -2.25
CA LYS A 254 -7.84 -27.80 -1.77
C LYS A 254 -8.01 -27.91 -0.26
N SER A 255 -7.71 -26.85 0.50
CA SER A 255 -7.84 -26.87 1.96
C SER A 255 -9.27 -27.20 2.41
N ASN A 256 -9.38 -28.05 3.42
CA ASN A 256 -10.65 -28.43 4.05
C ASN A 256 -11.28 -27.27 4.83
N SER A 257 -10.51 -26.23 5.17
CA SER A 257 -10.99 -25.06 5.91
C SER A 257 -11.87 -24.12 5.07
N ILE A 258 -11.77 -24.18 3.74
CA ILE A 258 -12.41 -23.24 2.83
C ILE A 258 -13.87 -23.62 2.55
N LYS A 259 -14.77 -22.63 2.69
CA LYS A 259 -16.20 -22.77 2.37
C LYS A 259 -16.41 -23.14 0.90
N SER A 260 -17.38 -24.00 0.61
CA SER A 260 -17.71 -24.48 -0.74
C SER A 260 -17.87 -23.35 -1.79
N LYS A 261 -18.58 -22.26 -1.43
CA LYS A 261 -18.74 -21.09 -2.30
C LYS A 261 -17.40 -20.45 -2.71
N ARG A 262 -16.48 -20.25 -1.75
CA ARG A 262 -15.15 -19.69 -1.99
C ARG A 262 -14.28 -20.64 -2.82
N ARG A 263 -14.36 -21.94 -2.54
CA ARG A 263 -13.66 -22.98 -3.31
C ARG A 263 -14.04 -22.94 -4.80
N LYS A 264 -15.34 -22.79 -5.12
CA LYS A 264 -15.79 -22.65 -6.51
C LYS A 264 -15.20 -21.41 -7.19
N LEU A 265 -15.14 -20.27 -6.48
CA LEU A 265 -14.54 -19.05 -7.01
C LEU A 265 -13.03 -19.20 -7.28
N LEU A 266 -12.29 -19.85 -6.38
CA LEU A 266 -10.86 -20.11 -6.56
C LEU A 266 -10.59 -21.03 -7.75
N TYR A 267 -11.36 -22.11 -7.92
CA TYR A 267 -11.19 -23.00 -9.08
C TYR A 267 -11.50 -22.29 -10.41
N ASN A 268 -12.54 -21.46 -10.45
CA ASN A 268 -12.84 -20.64 -11.62
C ASN A 268 -11.68 -19.67 -11.94
N MET A 269 -11.11 -19.03 -10.91
CA MET A 269 -9.94 -18.15 -11.08
C MET A 269 -8.74 -18.90 -11.67
N ILE A 270 -8.44 -20.11 -11.16
CA ILE A 270 -7.34 -20.96 -11.65
C ILE A 270 -7.59 -21.37 -13.12
N GLU A 271 -8.83 -21.69 -13.48
CA GLU A 271 -9.19 -22.01 -14.86
C GLU A 271 -8.94 -20.82 -15.79
N ASN A 272 -9.36 -19.62 -15.38
CA ASN A 272 -9.12 -18.40 -16.16
C ASN A 272 -7.61 -18.11 -16.34
N PHE A 273 -6.79 -18.28 -15.30
CA PHE A 273 -5.34 -18.15 -15.42
C PHE A 273 -4.75 -19.14 -16.43
N LYS A 274 -5.18 -20.41 -16.41
CA LYS A 274 -4.71 -21.42 -17.38
C LYS A 274 -5.14 -21.11 -18.81
N ILE A 275 -6.30 -20.49 -18.99
CA ILE A 275 -6.77 -20.02 -20.31
C ILE A 275 -5.89 -18.86 -20.78
N ALA A 276 -5.60 -17.89 -19.92
CA ALA A 276 -4.74 -16.76 -20.23
C ALA A 276 -3.29 -17.19 -20.55
N GLU A 277 -2.72 -18.11 -19.75
CA GLU A 277 -1.37 -18.66 -19.96
C GLU A 277 -1.21 -19.29 -21.35
N LYS A 278 -2.20 -20.07 -21.80
CA LYS A 278 -2.18 -20.69 -23.14
C LYS A 278 -2.21 -19.67 -24.28
N LYS A 279 -2.79 -18.49 -24.06
CA LYS A 279 -2.81 -17.40 -25.03
C LYS A 279 -1.47 -16.63 -25.01
N TYR A 280 -0.90 -16.44 -23.83
CA TYR A 280 0.32 -15.66 -23.60
C TYR A 280 1.61 -16.34 -24.04
N VAL A 281 1.68 -17.68 -23.97
CA VAL A 281 2.87 -18.45 -24.37
C VAL A 281 2.95 -18.68 -25.91
N LYS A 282 1.92 -18.28 -26.65
CA LYS A 282 1.92 -18.33 -28.13
C LYS A 282 2.46 -17.03 -28.72
#